data_AF-A0A7J6NB46-F1
#
_entry.id   AF-A0A7J6NB46-F1
#
_cell.length_a   1.000
_cell.length_b   1.000
_cell.length_c   1.000
_cell.angle_alpha   90.00
_cell.angle_beta   90.00
_cell.angle_gamma   90.00
#
_symmetry.space_group_name_H-M   'P 1'
#
loop_
_entity.id
_entity.type
_entity.pdbx_description
1 polymer ?
#
loop_
_entity_poly.entity_id
_entity_poly.type
_entity_poly.pdbx_seq_one_letter_code
_entity_poly.pdbx_strand_id
1 'polypeptide(L)'
;MPVDGLTPEDMEGLCYLTLAASHLGHSVPTLLGGRRIWAFVRKKSPHRGAVKGQQRQTFILAGRDTLSTKLCGVCHISCYYSRHAAPSFGRLSGYSIRYGYIRCCRFEPLSVACSRSFFLFPMTFTKKSTCTLIASSVLFLLGSAPRGVMSVVPADVGDGQLPPQPPTVTIDMSLAPEEHFKPAVRVVLKEHAYEDSFEPLFREFNASVFGKEKLRDKDYETLADAADKFYPMQARELRGISEEFAAQGHYVSYPYLSAWMYAIEMEHIEYPSSATTVEDNNECTALLVADSEGNVVQGRNMDRPPVYTPYARPVTLNFDVINNSNGVPDFKASGFYWIAASFVTIDIPGHLSMQANYRYYPTYRDTPTKQDIFEYIEEGRAPALQTYDDMIFEHGIIDIEPAVEFLSKRPMSIPAYLSMAGAGGKFQAAVVSRDEDGLAVDQNGVKHEPLYLNNQSGDYSEANNWYLVQTNYDHWEADPIADPRRTVAENCVKEHGKTNDLKSTWDVVMDCSFLNGVSTNHTIYTSIMDPTYGDFSTYIRYDADDAWNNDHPELDKAEMALMI
;
A
#
# COMPACT_ATOMS: atom_id res chain seq x y z
N MET A 1 7.14 -70.41 -10.79
CA MET A 1 6.40 -71.62 -11.22
C MET A 1 5.04 -71.56 -10.55
N PRO A 2 3.94 -71.97 -11.23
CA PRO A 2 3.37 -71.25 -12.38
C PRO A 2 2.22 -70.29 -11.94
N VAL A 3 1.60 -69.39 -12.73
CA VAL A 3 0.77 -69.56 -13.97
C VAL A 3 -0.42 -70.51 -13.66
N ASP A 4 -1.71 -70.23 -13.92
CA ASP A 4 -2.43 -69.63 -15.07
C ASP A 4 -3.49 -68.57 -14.65
N GLY A 5 -4.27 -67.87 -15.51
CA GLY A 5 -4.38 -67.81 -16.98
C GLY A 5 -5.34 -66.65 -17.38
N LEU A 6 -5.13 -65.95 -18.50
CA LEU A 6 -5.75 -66.21 -19.83
C LEU A 6 -7.28 -65.91 -19.87
N THR A 7 -7.92 -65.10 -20.74
CA THR A 7 -7.66 -64.20 -21.93
C THR A 7 -9.06 -63.98 -22.60
N PRO A 8 -9.26 -63.41 -23.83
CA PRO A 8 -8.72 -62.22 -24.53
C PRO A 8 -9.82 -61.41 -25.33
N GLU A 9 -9.34 -60.54 -26.26
CA GLU A 9 -9.91 -60.20 -27.60
C GLU A 9 -11.18 -59.31 -27.72
N ASP A 10 -11.28 -58.36 -28.66
CA ASP A 10 -10.31 -57.62 -29.53
C ASP A 10 -11.06 -56.41 -30.18
N MET A 11 -10.56 -55.42 -30.95
CA MET A 11 -9.31 -54.97 -31.62
C MET A 11 -9.25 -53.42 -31.46
N GLU A 12 -8.24 -52.59 -31.79
CA GLU A 12 -6.86 -52.65 -32.35
C GLU A 12 -6.14 -51.35 -31.86
N GLY A 13 -4.85 -51.04 -32.08
CA GLY A 13 -3.77 -51.78 -32.74
C GLY A 13 -2.57 -50.88 -33.15
N LEU A 14 -1.35 -51.28 -32.73
CA LEU A 14 -0.06 -51.15 -33.46
C LEU A 14 0.54 -49.72 -33.71
N CYS A 15 1.87 -49.45 -33.69
CA CYS A 15 3.06 -50.27 -33.41
C CYS A 15 4.37 -49.43 -33.22
N TYR A 16 5.21 -49.76 -32.21
CA TYR A 16 6.70 -49.62 -32.09
C TYR A 16 7.44 -48.28 -32.44
N LEU A 17 8.71 -48.02 -32.10
CA LEU A 17 9.86 -48.84 -31.63
C LEU A 17 10.84 -48.04 -30.73
N THR A 18 11.69 -48.72 -29.95
CA THR A 18 12.60 -48.18 -28.91
C THR A 18 14.08 -48.08 -29.32
N LEU A 19 14.88 -47.17 -28.72
CA LEU A 19 16.30 -47.40 -28.34
C LEU A 19 16.89 -46.26 -27.47
N ALA A 20 17.96 -46.53 -26.70
CA ALA A 20 18.66 -45.57 -25.83
C ALA A 20 20.13 -45.97 -25.52
N ALA A 21 21.04 -44.98 -25.40
CA ALA A 21 22.42 -45.04 -24.86
C ALA A 21 23.14 -43.69 -25.14
N SER A 22 24.26 -43.25 -24.51
CA SER A 22 24.82 -43.40 -23.15
C SER A 22 26.16 -42.63 -23.06
N HIS A 23 26.45 -41.85 -22.00
CA HIS A 23 27.73 -41.88 -21.23
C HIS A 23 28.01 -40.68 -20.29
N LEU A 24 28.83 -41.00 -19.29
CA LEU A 24 29.47 -40.18 -18.25
C LEU A 24 30.48 -39.14 -18.79
N GLY A 25 30.80 -38.12 -18.00
CA GLY A 25 32.03 -37.33 -18.16
C GLY A 25 32.18 -36.12 -17.24
N HIS A 26 33.09 -36.16 -16.25
CA HIS A 26 33.54 -34.96 -15.53
C HIS A 26 34.45 -34.10 -16.42
N SER A 27 34.42 -32.77 -16.29
CA SER A 27 35.56 -31.99 -15.75
C SER A 27 35.41 -30.46 -15.90
N VAL A 28 35.88 -29.76 -14.88
CA VAL A 28 36.27 -28.33 -14.86
C VAL A 28 37.73 -28.29 -15.34
N PRO A 29 38.15 -27.42 -16.30
CA PRO A 29 38.58 -26.08 -15.90
C PRO A 29 38.35 -24.91 -16.88
N THR A 30 38.06 -23.75 -16.29
CA THR A 30 38.83 -22.50 -16.38
C THR A 30 39.73 -22.26 -17.62
N LEU A 31 39.55 -21.11 -18.29
CA LEU A 31 40.56 -20.04 -18.44
C LEU A 31 40.06 -18.85 -19.29
N LEU A 32 40.55 -17.65 -18.94
CA LEU A 32 40.78 -16.44 -19.77
C LEU A 32 39.83 -16.20 -20.96
N GLY A 33 39.01 -15.15 -21.01
CA GLY A 33 39.37 -13.76 -20.70
C GLY A 33 39.77 -13.02 -21.99
N GLY A 34 38.92 -12.10 -22.47
CA GLY A 34 39.17 -11.44 -23.76
C GLY A 34 38.15 -10.38 -24.16
N ARG A 35 38.24 -9.16 -23.59
CA ARG A 35 37.61 -7.98 -24.18
C ARG A 35 38.21 -7.72 -25.58
N ARG A 36 37.39 -7.67 -26.63
CA ARG A 36 37.65 -6.80 -27.79
C ARG A 36 36.40 -6.44 -28.59
N ILE A 37 36.11 -5.15 -28.60
CA ILE A 37 35.12 -4.50 -29.45
C ILE A 37 35.57 -4.63 -30.92
N TRP A 38 34.64 -4.95 -31.82
CA TRP A 38 34.72 -4.59 -33.24
C TRP A 38 33.35 -4.14 -33.73
N ALA A 39 33.32 -2.98 -34.40
CA ALA A 39 32.13 -2.44 -35.05
C ALA A 39 32.36 -2.35 -36.55
N PHE A 40 31.48 -2.99 -37.35
CA PHE A 40 31.28 -2.71 -38.77
C PHE A 40 29.76 -2.78 -39.04
N VAL A 41 29.09 -1.64 -39.23
CA VAL A 41 28.95 -0.89 -40.50
C VAL A 41 28.02 -1.60 -41.51
N ARG A 42 26.93 -0.91 -41.86
CA ARG A 42 25.92 -1.34 -42.85
C ARG A 42 26.52 -1.52 -44.25
N LYS A 43 26.00 -2.50 -45.01
CA LYS A 43 25.94 -2.45 -46.48
C LYS A 43 24.53 -2.82 -46.97
N LYS A 44 24.25 -2.61 -48.26
CA LYS A 44 22.90 -2.31 -48.77
C LYS A 44 22.51 -3.17 -49.98
N SER A 45 21.22 -3.54 -50.07
CA SER A 45 20.50 -3.96 -51.30
C SER A 45 20.87 -5.30 -51.97
N PRO A 46 20.05 -5.84 -52.91
CA PRO A 46 18.66 -5.49 -53.26
C PRO A 46 17.68 -6.68 -53.52
N HIS A 47 16.40 -6.31 -53.74
CA HIS A 47 15.50 -6.77 -54.84
C HIS A 47 14.30 -7.73 -54.60
N ARG A 48 13.12 -7.15 -54.97
CA ARG A 48 11.96 -7.71 -55.71
C ARG A 48 10.96 -8.66 -55.02
N GLY A 49 9.79 -8.08 -54.73
CA GLY A 49 8.47 -8.72 -54.75
C GLY A 49 7.40 -7.65 -54.91
N ALA A 50 6.48 -7.79 -55.87
CA ALA A 50 5.29 -6.93 -56.02
C ALA A 50 4.06 -7.72 -55.51
N VAL A 51 2.97 -7.08 -55.08
CA VAL A 51 1.86 -6.60 -55.94
C VAL A 51 0.86 -5.79 -55.09
N LYS A 52 0.08 -4.90 -55.75
CA LYS A 52 -1.18 -4.21 -55.34
C LYS A 52 -1.73 -4.47 -53.92
N GLY A 53 -2.13 -3.50 -53.09
CA GLY A 53 -2.17 -2.04 -53.25
C GLY A 53 -3.60 -1.47 -53.19
N GLN A 54 -3.86 -0.58 -52.22
CA GLN A 54 -5.02 0.33 -52.21
C GLN A 54 -4.65 1.63 -51.48
N GLN A 55 -5.07 2.78 -52.01
CA GLN A 55 -4.77 4.09 -51.42
C GLN A 55 -5.93 4.56 -50.51
N ARG A 56 -5.59 5.16 -49.38
CA ARG A 56 -6.31 6.33 -48.86
C ARG A 56 -5.29 7.43 -48.56
N GLN A 57 -5.51 8.61 -49.13
CA GLN A 57 -4.75 9.80 -48.82
C GLN A 57 -5.44 10.52 -47.66
N THR A 58 -4.68 10.91 -46.64
CA THR A 58 -5.10 11.93 -45.68
C THR A 58 -4.27 13.17 -45.97
N PHE A 59 -4.93 14.27 -46.34
CA PHE A 59 -4.23 15.55 -46.59
C PHE A 59 -3.94 16.26 -45.26
N ILE A 60 -2.71 16.72 -45.10
CA ILE A 60 -2.36 17.71 -44.08
C ILE A 60 -2.66 19.09 -44.66
N LEU A 61 -3.44 19.89 -43.94
CA LEU A 61 -3.59 21.32 -44.19
C LEU A 61 -3.27 22.08 -42.91
N ALA A 62 -2.21 22.89 -42.96
CA ALA A 62 -1.89 23.84 -41.91
C ALA A 62 -2.56 25.19 -42.20
N GLY A 63 -3.07 25.85 -41.17
CA GLY A 63 -3.63 27.19 -41.26
C GLY A 63 -3.49 27.92 -39.92
N ARG A 64 -2.81 29.06 -39.93
CA ARG A 64 -3.00 30.10 -38.92
C ARG A 64 -4.14 31.00 -39.41
N ASP A 65 -5.00 31.47 -38.51
CA ASP A 65 -4.98 32.89 -38.10
C ASP A 65 -5.99 33.17 -36.99
N THR A 66 -5.94 34.39 -36.45
CA THR A 66 -6.65 34.84 -35.25
C THR A 66 -8.03 35.43 -35.57
N LEU A 67 -9.03 35.15 -34.73
CA LEU A 67 -9.73 36.17 -33.92
C LEU A 67 -10.85 35.57 -33.04
N SER A 68 -11.36 36.39 -32.12
CA SER A 68 -12.31 36.01 -31.07
C SER A 68 -13.79 36.15 -31.46
N THR A 69 -14.62 35.19 -31.03
CA THR A 69 -16.05 35.40 -30.79
C THR A 69 -16.53 34.57 -29.59
N LYS A 70 -17.60 35.01 -28.93
CA LYS A 70 -18.13 34.39 -27.70
C LYS A 70 -19.22 33.34 -27.97
N LEU A 71 -19.26 32.34 -27.08
CA LEU A 71 -20.46 31.65 -26.57
C LEU A 71 -21.56 31.25 -27.55
N CYS A 72 -21.64 29.94 -27.82
CA CYS A 72 -22.92 29.22 -27.80
C CYS A 72 -22.67 27.85 -27.13
N GLY A 73 -23.45 27.50 -26.12
CA GLY A 73 -23.38 26.20 -25.46
C GLY A 73 -24.14 25.13 -26.24
N VAL A 74 -23.63 23.90 -26.26
CA VAL A 74 -24.29 22.73 -26.86
C VAL A 74 -24.50 21.69 -25.78
N CYS A 75 -25.75 21.37 -25.46
CA CYS A 75 -26.07 20.25 -24.58
C CYS A 75 -25.81 18.93 -25.32
N HIS A 76 -24.89 18.11 -24.80
CA HIS A 76 -24.81 16.71 -25.22
C HIS A 76 -25.93 15.90 -24.57
N ILE A 77 -26.79 15.30 -25.40
CA ILE A 77 -27.76 14.29 -24.97
C ILE A 77 -27.15 12.92 -25.33
N SER A 78 -26.65 12.21 -24.32
CA SER A 78 -26.12 10.85 -24.49
C SER A 78 -27.24 9.82 -24.28
N CYS A 79 -27.72 9.22 -25.36
CA CYS A 79 -28.71 8.14 -25.31
C CYS A 79 -28.07 6.82 -24.88
N TYR A 80 -28.30 6.39 -23.64
CA TYR A 80 -27.94 5.04 -23.20
C TYR A 80 -28.80 3.97 -23.89
N TYR A 81 -28.14 2.96 -24.44
CA TYR A 81 -28.78 1.83 -25.13
C TYR A 81 -28.68 0.56 -24.26
N SER A 82 -29.60 0.40 -23.29
CA SER A 82 -29.61 -0.79 -22.42
C SER A 82 -30.19 -2.01 -23.15
N ARG A 83 -29.34 -3.02 -23.42
CA ARG A 83 -29.78 -4.35 -23.84
C ARG A 83 -30.09 -5.22 -22.62
N HIS A 84 -31.34 -5.22 -22.16
CA HIS A 84 -31.78 -6.25 -21.22
C HIS A 84 -32.10 -7.56 -21.96
N ALA A 85 -31.33 -8.61 -21.67
CA ALA A 85 -31.75 -9.98 -21.89
C ALA A 85 -32.76 -10.38 -20.79
N ALA A 86 -33.77 -11.18 -21.15
CA ALA A 86 -34.82 -11.62 -20.21
C ALA A 86 -34.60 -13.08 -19.76
N PRO A 87 -34.65 -13.37 -18.45
CA PRO A 87 -34.96 -14.70 -17.94
C PRO A 87 -36.47 -14.98 -17.90
N SER A 88 -36.84 -16.25 -17.75
CA SER A 88 -38.21 -16.76 -17.83
C SER A 88 -39.01 -16.66 -16.52
N PHE A 89 -40.35 -16.75 -16.64
CA PHE A 89 -41.30 -16.72 -15.51
C PHE A 89 -41.16 -17.92 -14.56
N GLY A 90 -41.05 -17.64 -13.26
CA GLY A 90 -41.45 -18.53 -12.18
C GLY A 90 -42.51 -17.84 -11.30
N ARG A 91 -43.61 -18.53 -10.96
CA ARG A 91 -44.67 -17.96 -10.09
C ARG A 91 -44.37 -18.24 -8.61
N LEU A 92 -44.54 -17.23 -7.76
CA LEU A 92 -45.09 -17.38 -6.41
C LEU A 92 -45.83 -16.09 -5.99
N SER A 93 -46.58 -16.14 -4.89
CA SER A 93 -47.78 -15.30 -4.71
C SER A 93 -47.68 -14.18 -3.66
N GLY A 94 -47.82 -12.94 -4.13
CA GLY A 94 -48.78 -11.97 -3.58
C GLY A 94 -48.48 -11.29 -2.24
N TYR A 95 -48.11 -10.00 -2.30
CA TYR A 95 -48.48 -9.00 -1.28
C TYR A 95 -48.94 -7.69 -1.94
N SER A 96 -49.63 -6.84 -1.18
CA SER A 96 -50.34 -5.65 -1.68
C SER A 96 -49.46 -4.39 -1.69
N ILE A 97 -49.34 -3.72 -2.83
CA ILE A 97 -48.73 -2.40 -2.96
C ILE A 97 -49.83 -1.33 -3.04
N ARG A 98 -49.77 -0.32 -2.17
CA ARG A 98 -50.63 0.87 -2.24
C ARG A 98 -50.01 1.93 -3.15
N TYR A 99 -50.80 2.50 -4.06
CA TYR A 99 -50.37 3.59 -4.92
C TYR A 99 -50.33 4.93 -4.17
N GLY A 100 -49.16 5.55 -4.09
CA GLY A 100 -48.99 6.95 -3.66
C GLY A 100 -48.93 7.89 -4.86
N TYR A 101 -49.83 8.87 -4.94
CA TYR A 101 -49.79 9.92 -5.96
C TYR A 101 -48.90 11.08 -5.51
N ILE A 102 -47.87 11.41 -6.31
CA ILE A 102 -47.14 12.68 -6.18
C ILE A 102 -47.77 13.70 -7.14
N ARG A 103 -48.11 14.90 -6.64
CA ARG A 103 -48.64 16.01 -7.44
C ARG A 103 -47.50 16.78 -8.10
N CYS A 104 -47.55 16.95 -9.42
CA CYS A 104 -46.80 18.00 -10.09
C CYS A 104 -47.47 19.36 -9.83
N CYS A 105 -46.75 20.30 -9.22
CA CYS A 105 -47.09 21.73 -9.23
C CYS A 105 -46.34 22.44 -10.36
N ARG A 106 -46.89 23.56 -10.88
CA ARG A 106 -46.49 24.14 -12.16
C ARG A 106 -46.41 25.67 -12.06
N PHE A 107 -45.24 26.23 -12.40
CA PHE A 107 -44.95 27.62 -12.82
C PHE A 107 -45.55 28.81 -12.07
N GLU A 108 -44.70 29.78 -11.70
CA GLU A 108 -44.80 31.14 -12.26
C GLU A 108 -43.45 31.90 -12.17
N PRO A 109 -43.07 32.71 -13.18
CA PRO A 109 -41.83 33.53 -13.14
C PRO A 109 -42.12 35.03 -12.91
N LEU A 110 -41.19 35.73 -12.24
CA LEU A 110 -41.20 37.21 -12.11
C LEU A 110 -40.06 37.87 -12.91
N SER A 111 -40.27 39.11 -13.32
CA SER A 111 -39.53 39.74 -14.41
C SER A 111 -38.90 41.10 -14.07
N VAL A 112 -37.70 41.30 -14.64
CA VAL A 112 -37.12 42.57 -15.13
C VAL A 112 -37.19 43.81 -14.23
N ALA A 113 -36.01 44.26 -13.78
CA ALA A 113 -35.62 45.67 -13.85
C ALA A 113 -34.10 45.80 -14.02
N CYS A 114 -33.64 46.66 -14.92
CA CYS A 114 -32.23 47.01 -15.10
C CYS A 114 -32.11 48.49 -15.47
N SER A 115 -31.24 49.23 -14.78
CA SER A 115 -30.88 50.60 -15.16
C SER A 115 -29.42 50.88 -14.82
N ARG A 116 -28.76 51.70 -15.63
CA ARG A 116 -27.37 52.17 -15.46
C ARG A 116 -27.38 53.67 -15.21
N SER A 117 -26.44 54.15 -14.39
CA SER A 117 -25.97 55.53 -14.43
C SER A 117 -24.46 55.57 -14.19
N PHE A 118 -23.75 56.37 -15.00
CA PHE A 118 -22.34 56.71 -14.82
C PHE A 118 -22.20 57.97 -13.97
N PHE A 119 -21.09 58.13 -13.26
CA PHE A 119 -20.40 59.42 -13.08
C PHE A 119 -18.88 59.20 -12.88
N LEU A 120 -18.07 60.27 -12.95
CA LEU A 120 -16.64 60.22 -13.29
C LEU A 120 -15.77 61.16 -12.43
N PHE A 121 -14.60 60.65 -12.00
CA PHE A 121 -13.38 61.38 -11.58
C PHE A 121 -13.49 62.35 -10.37
N PRO A 122 -12.37 62.91 -9.82
CA PRO A 122 -10.94 62.71 -10.13
C PRO A 122 -10.05 62.22 -8.95
N MET A 123 -8.75 62.02 -9.22
CA MET A 123 -7.70 61.75 -8.22
C MET A 123 -7.18 63.01 -7.53
N THR A 124 -6.57 62.87 -6.36
CA THR A 124 -5.40 63.69 -5.95
C THR A 124 -4.46 62.92 -5.01
N PHE A 125 -3.15 63.21 -5.09
CA PHE A 125 -2.08 62.63 -4.27
C PHE A 125 -1.74 63.49 -3.05
N THR A 126 -1.29 62.88 -1.95
CA THR A 126 -0.31 63.49 -1.02
C THR A 126 0.54 62.44 -0.30
N LYS A 127 1.52 62.87 0.52
CA LYS A 127 2.74 62.11 0.89
C LYS A 127 2.93 61.92 2.40
N LYS A 128 3.60 60.82 2.76
CA LYS A 128 4.43 60.58 3.97
C LYS A 128 3.77 60.77 5.35
N SER A 129 3.84 59.74 6.21
CA SER A 129 4.88 59.63 7.26
C SER A 129 4.64 58.45 8.21
N THR A 130 5.72 57.92 8.77
CA THR A 130 5.78 56.89 9.83
C THR A 130 5.22 57.37 11.17
N CYS A 131 4.52 56.50 11.91
CA CYS A 131 4.87 56.20 13.31
C CYS A 131 4.27 54.87 13.77
N THR A 132 4.97 54.19 14.68
CA THR A 132 4.51 52.94 15.34
C THR A 132 3.82 53.28 16.65
N LEU A 133 2.67 52.67 16.95
CA LEU A 133 2.13 52.61 18.32
C LEU A 133 1.17 51.43 18.49
N ILE A 134 1.30 50.73 19.61
CA ILE A 134 0.45 49.61 20.01
C ILE A 134 -0.66 50.15 20.92
N ALA A 135 -1.92 49.87 20.61
CA ALA A 135 -3.04 50.04 21.53
C ALA A 135 -4.21 49.10 21.18
N SER A 136 -4.84 48.54 22.20
CA SER A 136 -5.83 47.47 22.08
C SER A 136 -7.19 47.91 21.55
N SER A 137 -7.85 46.98 20.85
CA SER A 137 -9.29 46.69 20.82
C SER A 137 -10.30 47.74 21.31
N VAL A 138 -11.24 48.11 20.43
CA VAL A 138 -12.68 48.03 20.76
C VAL A 138 -13.52 47.75 19.50
N LEU A 139 -14.59 47.00 19.70
CA LEU A 139 -15.51 46.46 18.71
C LEU A 139 -16.37 47.55 18.03
N PHE A 140 -16.63 47.42 16.72
CA PHE A 140 -17.92 47.84 16.14
C PHE A 140 -18.32 46.94 14.97
N LEU A 141 -19.59 46.53 14.96
CA LEU A 141 -20.17 45.62 13.97
C LEU A 141 -20.81 46.40 12.80
N LEU A 142 -20.72 45.84 11.58
CA LEU A 142 -21.81 45.61 10.62
C LEU A 142 -21.26 45.48 9.18
N GLY A 143 -21.46 44.32 8.55
CA GLY A 143 -21.04 44.06 7.17
C GLY A 143 -21.43 42.65 6.72
N SER A 144 -22.60 42.51 6.09
CA SER A 144 -23.18 41.21 5.72
C SER A 144 -22.61 40.62 4.43
N ALA A 145 -22.14 39.37 4.50
CA ALA A 145 -21.82 38.53 3.34
C ALA A 145 -22.94 37.48 3.08
N PRO A 146 -23.14 37.00 1.84
CA PRO A 146 -24.22 36.07 1.51
C PRO A 146 -23.93 34.63 1.97
N ARG A 147 -24.98 33.91 2.39
CA ARG A 147 -24.89 32.51 2.81
C ARG A 147 -24.75 31.56 1.61
N GLY A 148 -23.55 31.01 1.42
CA GLY A 148 -23.40 29.65 0.90
C GLY A 148 -23.53 28.67 2.06
N VAL A 149 -24.25 27.55 1.88
CA VAL A 149 -24.37 26.51 2.91
C VAL A 149 -23.24 25.50 2.71
N MET A 150 -22.08 25.80 3.30
CA MET A 150 -21.12 24.74 3.64
C MET A 150 -21.62 24.06 4.91
N SER A 151 -21.78 22.74 4.85
CA SER A 151 -21.97 21.92 6.04
C SER A 151 -20.60 21.72 6.68
N VAL A 152 -20.21 22.62 7.59
CA VAL A 152 -19.03 22.41 8.42
C VAL A 152 -19.34 21.25 9.35
N VAL A 153 -18.77 20.08 9.05
CA VAL A 153 -18.66 18.99 10.03
C VAL A 153 -17.85 19.52 11.20
N PRO A 154 -18.31 19.41 12.46
CA PRO A 154 -17.48 19.78 13.59
C PRO A 154 -16.27 18.84 13.63
N ALA A 155 -15.05 19.39 13.59
CA ALA A 155 -13.91 18.69 14.15
C ALA A 155 -14.14 18.65 15.67
N ASP A 156 -14.54 17.50 16.20
CA ASP A 156 -14.79 17.36 17.63
C ASP A 156 -13.47 17.34 18.41
N VAL A 157 -13.53 17.73 19.68
CA VAL A 157 -12.40 18.37 20.36
C VAL A 157 -11.47 17.35 21.01
N GLY A 158 -10.58 16.77 20.20
CA GLY A 158 -9.23 16.48 20.66
C GLY A 158 -8.54 17.77 21.13
N ASP A 159 -7.64 17.68 22.11
CA ASP A 159 -7.04 18.84 22.79
C ASP A 159 -6.01 19.63 21.95
N GLY A 160 -5.78 19.22 20.70
CA GLY A 160 -4.79 19.77 19.79
C GLY A 160 -3.39 19.21 19.99
N GLN A 161 -3.21 18.24 20.89
CA GLN A 161 -1.97 17.49 21.02
C GLN A 161 -1.93 16.36 19.97
N LEU A 162 -0.77 16.15 19.33
CA LEU A 162 -0.56 14.97 18.50
C LEU A 162 -0.53 13.70 19.38
N PRO A 163 -0.92 12.52 18.84
CA PRO A 163 -0.81 11.25 19.56
C PRO A 163 0.65 10.96 19.97
N PRO A 164 0.90 10.07 20.95
CA PRO A 164 2.26 9.80 21.43
C PRO A 164 3.12 9.16 20.32
N GLN A 165 4.36 9.62 20.17
CA GLN A 165 5.34 8.93 19.33
C GLN A 165 5.88 7.68 20.08
N PRO A 166 6.15 6.57 19.37
CA PRO A 166 6.76 5.40 20.00
C PRO A 166 8.22 5.66 20.39
N PRO A 167 8.76 4.94 21.40
CA PRO A 167 10.17 5.06 21.79
C PRO A 167 11.11 4.77 20.63
N THR A 168 12.18 5.57 20.50
CA THR A 168 13.22 5.36 19.48
C THR A 168 14.35 4.46 19.99
N VAL A 169 14.78 3.51 19.16
CA VAL A 169 15.85 2.56 19.44
C VAL A 169 16.92 2.64 18.36
N THR A 170 18.18 2.77 18.75
CA THR A 170 19.30 2.73 17.81
C THR A 170 19.71 1.29 17.52
N ILE A 171 19.86 0.93 16.24
CA ILE A 171 20.47 -0.31 15.78
C ILE A 171 21.82 0.03 15.13
N ASP A 172 22.89 -0.63 15.57
CA ASP A 172 24.24 -0.43 15.03
C ASP A 172 24.65 -1.68 14.23
N MET A 173 24.57 -1.58 12.90
CA MET A 173 24.91 -2.67 11.97
C MET A 173 26.42 -2.95 11.87
N SER A 174 27.26 -2.31 12.71
CA SER A 174 28.68 -2.67 12.89
C SER A 174 28.91 -3.68 14.01
N LEU A 175 27.88 -4.01 14.80
CA LEU A 175 27.91 -5.04 15.82
C LEU A 175 27.75 -6.45 15.23
N ALA A 176 27.62 -7.45 16.10
CA ALA A 176 27.16 -8.77 15.68
C ALA A 176 25.62 -8.74 15.53
N PRO A 177 25.05 -9.43 14.51
CA PRO A 177 23.59 -9.51 14.33
C PRO A 177 22.80 -9.93 15.58
N GLU A 178 23.35 -10.80 16.42
CA GLU A 178 22.75 -11.18 17.70
C GLU A 178 22.54 -10.00 18.67
N GLU A 179 23.17 -8.85 18.47
CA GLU A 179 23.02 -7.66 19.33
C GLU A 179 22.06 -6.61 18.75
N HIS A 180 21.73 -6.65 17.44
CA HIS A 180 21.01 -5.58 16.75
C HIS A 180 19.66 -5.23 17.39
N PHE A 181 18.82 -6.23 17.69
CA PHE A 181 17.48 -6.04 18.23
C PHE A 181 17.36 -6.25 19.75
N LYS A 182 18.44 -6.61 20.47
CA LYS A 182 18.42 -6.70 21.94
C LYS A 182 18.01 -5.37 22.63
N PRO A 183 18.42 -4.18 22.13
CA PRO A 183 17.91 -2.90 22.64
C PRO A 183 16.38 -2.74 22.55
N ALA A 184 15.72 -3.31 21.53
CA ALA A 184 14.27 -3.19 21.35
C ALA A 184 13.48 -3.90 22.46
N VAL A 185 13.84 -5.16 22.74
CA VAL A 185 13.27 -5.96 23.85
C VAL A 185 13.45 -5.21 25.18
N ARG A 186 14.65 -4.68 25.45
CA ARG A 186 14.97 -3.92 26.68
C ARG A 186 14.17 -2.62 26.81
N VAL A 187 13.86 -1.94 25.71
CA VAL A 187 13.11 -0.67 25.73
C VAL A 187 11.63 -0.92 25.99
N VAL A 188 10.99 -1.91 25.34
CA VAL A 188 9.59 -2.25 25.63
C VAL A 188 9.44 -2.74 27.07
N LEU A 189 10.27 -3.69 27.52
CA LEU A 189 10.21 -4.23 28.90
C LEU A 189 10.62 -3.24 30.01
N LYS A 190 11.07 -2.03 29.63
CA LYS A 190 11.32 -0.92 30.56
C LYS A 190 10.09 -0.02 30.76
N GLU A 191 9.25 0.14 29.75
CA GLU A 191 8.03 0.97 29.81
C GLU A 191 6.76 0.15 30.13
N HIS A 192 6.73 -1.12 29.73
CA HIS A 192 5.59 -2.04 29.88
C HIS A 192 6.05 -3.37 30.49
N ALA A 193 5.22 -4.00 31.34
CA ALA A 193 5.48 -5.38 31.76
C ALA A 193 5.33 -6.35 30.57
N TYR A 194 5.94 -7.53 30.64
CA TYR A 194 5.79 -8.56 29.60
C TYR A 194 4.32 -9.00 29.48
N GLU A 195 3.66 -9.13 30.63
CA GLU A 195 2.24 -9.43 30.82
C GLU A 195 1.32 -8.36 30.22
N ASP A 196 1.78 -7.12 30.12
CA ASP A 196 1.05 -5.96 29.57
C ASP A 196 1.45 -5.63 28.10
N SER A 197 2.32 -6.44 27.47
CA SER A 197 2.85 -6.15 26.12
C SER A 197 3.02 -7.42 25.26
N PHE A 198 4.11 -8.15 25.43
CA PHE A 198 4.44 -9.31 24.61
C PHE A 198 3.58 -10.53 24.90
N GLU A 199 3.19 -10.79 26.16
CA GLU A 199 2.36 -11.96 26.47
C GLU A 199 1.01 -11.94 25.76
N PRO A 200 0.17 -10.87 25.83
CA PRO A 200 -1.11 -10.87 25.15
C PRO A 200 -0.95 -10.86 23.62
N LEU A 201 0.06 -10.17 23.08
CA LEU A 201 0.36 -10.19 21.64
C LEU A 201 0.72 -11.60 21.14
N PHE A 202 1.65 -12.28 21.82
CA PHE A 202 2.05 -13.64 21.46
C PHE A 202 0.91 -14.63 21.71
N ARG A 203 0.13 -14.45 22.78
CA ARG A 203 -1.05 -15.27 23.09
C ARG A 203 -2.09 -15.20 21.96
N GLU A 204 -2.36 -14.00 21.44
CA GLU A 204 -3.32 -13.81 20.36
C GLU A 204 -2.80 -14.41 19.04
N PHE A 205 -1.57 -14.10 18.63
CA PHE A 205 -0.96 -14.75 17.46
C PHE A 205 -0.91 -16.28 17.60
N ASN A 206 -0.75 -16.83 18.80
CA ASN A 206 -0.79 -18.26 19.08
C ASN A 206 -2.21 -18.86 19.02
N ALA A 207 -3.26 -18.05 19.11
CA ALA A 207 -4.63 -18.50 18.94
C ALA A 207 -5.05 -18.52 17.45
N SER A 208 -4.68 -17.48 16.69
CA SER A 208 -5.24 -17.16 15.37
C SER A 208 -4.31 -17.38 14.17
N VAL A 209 -2.99 -17.22 14.34
CA VAL A 209 -1.98 -17.30 13.26
C VAL A 209 -1.13 -18.57 13.38
N PHE A 210 -0.64 -18.86 14.57
CA PHE A 210 0.31 -19.96 14.85
C PHE A 210 -0.31 -21.13 15.64
N GLY A 211 -1.63 -21.12 15.83
CA GLY A 211 -2.36 -22.14 16.58
C GLY A 211 -2.19 -23.54 16.00
N LYS A 212 -2.35 -24.57 16.85
CA LYS A 212 -1.94 -25.97 16.58
C LYS A 212 -2.37 -26.57 15.23
N GLU A 213 -3.53 -26.19 14.72
CA GLU A 213 -4.04 -26.69 13.44
C GLU A 213 -3.33 -25.98 12.25
N LYS A 214 -2.97 -24.70 12.40
CA LYS A 214 -2.12 -23.94 11.48
C LYS A 214 -0.63 -24.30 11.59
N LEU A 215 -0.05 -24.48 12.79
CA LEU A 215 1.35 -24.87 12.98
C LEU A 215 1.55 -25.97 14.05
N ARG A 216 2.42 -26.94 13.74
CA ARG A 216 2.87 -28.03 14.61
C ARG A 216 4.38 -27.91 14.82
N ASP A 217 4.94 -28.62 15.81
CA ASP A 217 6.36 -28.60 16.17
C ASP A 217 7.31 -28.67 14.94
N LYS A 218 7.12 -29.66 14.06
CA LYS A 218 7.91 -29.86 12.82
C LYS A 218 7.76 -28.72 11.81
N ASP A 219 6.65 -27.99 11.84
CA ASP A 219 6.43 -26.86 10.95
C ASP A 219 7.28 -25.66 11.43
N TYR A 220 7.40 -25.44 12.75
CA TYR A 220 8.37 -24.48 13.31
C TYR A 220 9.83 -24.87 13.01
N GLU A 221 10.16 -26.17 13.01
CA GLU A 221 11.49 -26.66 12.59
C GLU A 221 11.77 -26.28 11.12
N THR A 222 10.84 -26.52 10.19
CA THR A 222 10.99 -26.11 8.78
C THR A 222 11.16 -24.58 8.63
N LEU A 223 10.39 -23.76 9.37
CA LEU A 223 10.52 -22.29 9.29
C LEU A 223 11.87 -21.80 9.84
N ALA A 224 12.38 -22.44 10.90
CA ALA A 224 13.70 -22.15 11.47
C ALA A 224 14.86 -22.57 10.53
N ASP A 225 14.77 -23.75 9.92
CA ASP A 225 15.71 -24.24 8.91
C ASP A 225 15.71 -23.34 7.66
N ALA A 226 14.54 -22.83 7.24
CA ALA A 226 14.43 -21.91 6.11
C ALA A 226 15.08 -20.54 6.41
N ALA A 227 14.84 -19.99 7.59
CA ALA A 227 15.51 -18.76 8.04
C ALA A 227 17.05 -18.94 8.10
N ASP A 228 17.54 -20.03 8.69
CA ASP A 228 18.98 -20.33 8.75
C ASP A 228 19.64 -20.53 7.36
N LYS A 229 18.88 -21.07 6.40
CA LYS A 229 19.33 -21.39 5.04
C LYS A 229 19.32 -20.18 4.10
N PHE A 230 18.35 -19.28 4.24
CA PHE A 230 18.08 -18.22 3.27
C PHE A 230 18.26 -16.79 3.83
N TYR A 231 18.07 -16.59 5.14
CA TYR A 231 18.16 -15.28 5.81
C TYR A 231 19.14 -15.34 7.00
N PRO A 232 20.41 -15.76 6.78
CA PRO A 232 21.33 -16.12 7.87
C PRO A 232 21.81 -14.95 8.74
N MET A 233 21.57 -13.70 8.34
CA MET A 233 21.77 -12.52 9.20
C MET A 233 20.61 -12.40 10.19
N GLN A 234 19.38 -12.38 9.67
CA GLN A 234 18.15 -12.24 10.45
C GLN A 234 17.89 -13.46 11.33
N ALA A 235 18.27 -14.67 10.88
CA ALA A 235 18.26 -15.87 11.73
C ALA A 235 19.15 -15.74 12.98
N ARG A 236 20.20 -14.90 12.95
CA ARG A 236 21.04 -14.56 14.12
C ARG A 236 20.43 -13.42 14.94
N GLU A 237 19.78 -12.46 14.31
CA GLU A 237 19.01 -11.40 14.97
C GLU A 237 17.84 -11.97 15.81
N LEU A 238 17.06 -12.90 15.24
CA LEU A 238 15.99 -13.63 15.94
C LEU A 238 16.53 -14.44 17.13
N ARG A 239 17.75 -14.99 17.02
CA ARG A 239 18.45 -15.61 18.18
C ARG A 239 18.84 -14.58 19.22
N GLY A 240 19.31 -13.40 18.81
CA GLY A 240 19.55 -12.26 19.68
C GLY A 240 18.32 -11.85 20.48
N ILE A 241 17.17 -11.75 19.81
CA ILE A 241 15.86 -11.46 20.44
C ILE A 241 15.50 -12.58 21.45
N SER A 242 15.65 -13.85 21.06
CA SER A 242 15.42 -15.02 21.94
C SER A 242 16.32 -15.01 23.19
N GLU A 243 17.61 -14.71 23.02
CA GLU A 243 18.59 -14.56 24.10
C GLU A 243 18.22 -13.43 25.07
N GLU A 244 17.77 -12.29 24.55
CA GLU A 244 17.42 -11.14 25.39
C GLU A 244 16.14 -11.38 26.18
N PHE A 245 15.09 -11.96 25.57
CA PHE A 245 13.91 -12.40 26.34
C PHE A 245 14.32 -13.33 27.49
N ALA A 246 15.18 -14.32 27.22
CA ALA A 246 15.68 -15.24 28.23
C ALA A 246 16.51 -14.54 29.33
N ALA A 247 17.30 -13.52 28.96
CA ALA A 247 18.06 -12.70 29.92
C ALA A 247 17.16 -11.82 30.81
N GLN A 248 16.01 -11.37 30.30
CA GLN A 248 14.98 -10.66 31.06
C GLN A 248 14.03 -11.61 31.84
N GLY A 249 14.17 -12.93 31.67
CA GLY A 249 13.43 -13.96 32.42
C GLY A 249 12.24 -14.59 31.70
N HIS A 250 12.01 -14.26 30.43
CA HIS A 250 10.88 -14.74 29.63
C HIS A 250 11.34 -15.75 28.57
N TYR A 251 10.62 -16.86 28.39
CA TYR A 251 11.00 -17.87 27.38
C TYR A 251 10.29 -17.64 26.06
N VAL A 252 11.03 -17.15 25.07
CA VAL A 252 10.61 -16.97 23.68
C VAL A 252 11.67 -17.62 22.78
N SER A 253 11.31 -18.65 22.01
CA SER A 253 12.30 -19.49 21.32
C SER A 253 12.64 -18.99 19.90
N TYR A 254 13.85 -19.26 19.43
CA TYR A 254 14.24 -18.96 18.04
C TYR A 254 13.29 -19.57 16.98
N PRO A 255 12.87 -20.84 17.04
CA PRO A 255 11.91 -21.39 16.07
C PRO A 255 10.54 -20.70 16.12
N TYR A 256 10.12 -20.22 17.29
CA TYR A 256 8.88 -19.42 17.41
C TYR A 256 9.04 -18.05 16.74
N LEU A 257 10.16 -17.36 16.96
CA LEU A 257 10.48 -16.10 16.30
C LEU A 257 10.73 -16.27 14.78
N SER A 258 11.14 -17.47 14.35
CA SER A 258 11.18 -17.83 12.93
C SER A 258 9.79 -17.90 12.32
N ALA A 259 8.76 -18.32 13.06
CA ALA A 259 7.37 -18.22 12.59
C ALA A 259 6.89 -16.76 12.47
N TRP A 260 7.43 -15.83 13.29
CA TRP A 260 7.18 -14.40 13.13
C TRP A 260 7.77 -13.82 11.82
N MET A 261 8.92 -14.30 11.35
CA MET A 261 9.49 -13.95 10.02
C MET A 261 8.55 -14.32 8.86
N TYR A 262 7.72 -15.35 9.03
CA TYR A 262 6.73 -15.84 8.06
C TYR A 262 5.28 -15.58 8.50
N ALA A 263 5.04 -14.60 9.39
CA ALA A 263 3.71 -14.39 9.99
C ALA A 263 2.62 -14.09 8.94
N ILE A 264 2.95 -13.26 7.95
CA ILE A 264 2.03 -12.87 6.88
C ILE A 264 1.68 -14.08 6.01
N GLU A 265 2.64 -14.96 5.73
CA GLU A 265 2.43 -16.21 5.03
C GLU A 265 1.48 -17.15 5.82
N MET A 266 1.60 -17.21 7.14
CA MET A 266 0.71 -18.01 8.00
C MET A 266 -0.71 -17.42 8.14
N GLU A 267 -0.87 -16.13 7.86
CA GLU A 267 -2.18 -15.45 7.78
C GLU A 267 -2.91 -15.75 6.47
N HIS A 268 -2.19 -16.03 5.38
CA HIS A 268 -2.77 -16.52 4.13
C HIS A 268 -3.19 -18.00 4.19
N ILE A 269 -2.69 -18.77 5.17
CA ILE A 269 -3.14 -20.15 5.43
C ILE A 269 -4.58 -20.14 5.97
N GLU A 270 -5.44 -20.94 5.34
CA GLU A 270 -6.86 -21.10 5.67
C GLU A 270 -7.67 -19.79 5.54
N TYR A 271 -7.39 -19.04 4.47
CA TYR A 271 -8.21 -17.93 3.98
C TYR A 271 -9.71 -18.30 3.96
N PRO A 272 -10.58 -17.61 4.70
CA PRO A 272 -12.00 -17.94 4.77
C PRO A 272 -12.71 -17.52 3.49
N SER A 273 -13.16 -18.49 2.70
CA SER A 273 -13.91 -18.24 1.47
C SER A 273 -15.24 -17.54 1.76
N SER A 274 -15.30 -16.24 1.45
CA SER A 274 -16.47 -15.35 1.58
C SER A 274 -17.04 -15.13 3.00
N ALA A 275 -16.24 -15.25 4.07
CA ALA A 275 -16.76 -15.32 5.43
C ALA A 275 -16.04 -14.52 6.54
N THR A 276 -15.08 -13.64 6.24
CA THR A 276 -14.62 -12.63 7.23
C THR A 276 -15.57 -11.43 7.28
N THR A 277 -15.77 -10.94 8.50
CA THR A 277 -16.28 -9.58 8.78
C THR A 277 -15.14 -8.58 8.52
N VAL A 278 -15.45 -7.30 8.26
CA VAL A 278 -14.37 -6.29 8.05
C VAL A 278 -13.50 -6.12 9.29
N GLU A 279 -14.08 -6.31 10.47
CA GLU A 279 -13.41 -6.36 11.76
C GLU A 279 -12.29 -7.40 11.85
N ASP A 280 -12.26 -8.43 10.99
CA ASP A 280 -11.23 -9.47 10.96
C ASP A 280 -10.07 -9.18 9.98
N ASN A 281 -10.05 -8.02 9.32
CA ASN A 281 -9.13 -7.77 8.21
C ASN A 281 -7.73 -7.24 8.58
N ASN A 282 -6.73 -7.73 7.84
CA ASN A 282 -5.40 -7.16 7.75
C ASN A 282 -5.41 -5.93 6.85
N GLU A 283 -5.18 -4.77 7.45
CA GLU A 283 -5.47 -3.50 6.80
C GLU A 283 -4.24 -2.57 6.79
N CYS A 284 -4.10 -1.79 5.72
CA CYS A 284 -3.08 -0.75 5.61
C CYS A 284 -3.63 0.36 4.72
N THR A 285 -3.14 1.59 4.90
CA THR A 285 -3.28 2.65 3.88
C THR A 285 -1.93 3.24 3.56
N ALA A 286 -1.69 3.53 2.27
CA ALA A 286 -0.56 4.28 1.73
C ALA A 286 -1.09 5.54 1.04
N LEU A 287 -0.55 6.71 1.39
CA LEU A 287 -0.80 7.99 0.72
C LEU A 287 0.54 8.53 0.21
N LEU A 288 0.74 8.55 -1.11
CA LEU A 288 1.94 9.09 -1.75
C LEU A 288 1.54 10.42 -2.42
N VAL A 289 1.91 11.58 -1.88
CA VAL A 289 1.38 12.88 -2.32
C VAL A 289 2.50 13.84 -2.69
N ALA A 290 2.39 14.47 -3.86
CA ALA A 290 3.43 15.30 -4.47
C ALA A 290 3.10 16.80 -4.50
N ASP A 291 4.06 17.64 -4.11
CA ASP A 291 3.96 19.09 -4.17
C ASP A 291 4.09 19.66 -5.61
N SER A 292 4.00 20.99 -5.75
CA SER A 292 4.14 21.64 -7.06
C SER A 292 5.52 21.49 -7.71
N GLU A 293 6.56 21.28 -6.92
CA GLU A 293 7.95 21.15 -7.34
C GLU A 293 8.35 19.70 -7.69
N GLY A 294 7.58 18.71 -7.21
CA GLY A 294 7.77 17.30 -7.45
C GLY A 294 8.43 16.53 -6.30
N ASN A 295 8.50 17.12 -5.10
CA ASN A 295 8.83 16.39 -3.88
C ASN A 295 7.61 15.60 -3.40
N VAL A 296 7.81 14.42 -2.81
CA VAL A 296 6.72 13.51 -2.42
C VAL A 296 6.81 13.20 -0.93
N VAL A 297 5.73 13.41 -0.20
CA VAL A 297 5.55 12.90 1.17
C VAL A 297 4.78 11.59 1.10
N GLN A 298 5.23 10.58 1.84
CA GLN A 298 4.53 9.32 2.05
C GLN A 298 3.93 9.27 3.46
N GLY A 299 2.60 9.17 3.54
CA GLY A 299 1.87 8.88 4.77
C GLY A 299 1.39 7.44 4.77
N ARG A 300 1.33 6.82 5.94
CA ARG A 300 0.78 5.48 6.09
C ARG A 300 0.06 5.25 7.39
N ASN A 301 -0.92 4.35 7.33
CA ASN A 301 -1.49 3.67 8.50
C ASN A 301 -1.10 2.19 8.48
N MET A 302 -0.81 1.65 9.67
CA MET A 302 -0.67 0.21 9.91
C MET A 302 -1.85 -0.26 10.76
N ASP A 303 -2.69 -1.07 10.16
CA ASP A 303 -3.98 -1.45 10.72
C ASP A 303 -4.04 -2.98 10.94
N ARG A 304 -4.60 -3.42 12.07
CA ARG A 304 -4.83 -4.84 12.37
C ARG A 304 -6.20 -5.02 13.01
N PRO A 305 -6.80 -6.22 12.95
CA PRO A 305 -8.09 -6.49 13.59
C PRO A 305 -8.08 -6.04 15.07
N PRO A 306 -9.22 -5.58 15.64
CA PRO A 306 -9.26 -4.94 16.96
C PRO A 306 -8.66 -5.78 18.09
N VAL A 307 -8.68 -7.11 17.95
CA VAL A 307 -8.13 -8.06 18.93
C VAL A 307 -6.59 -7.99 19.07
N TYR A 308 -5.85 -7.62 18.02
CA TYR A 308 -4.37 -7.51 18.07
C TYR A 308 -3.93 -6.10 18.45
N THR A 309 -4.68 -5.08 18.04
CA THR A 309 -4.23 -3.70 17.97
C THR A 309 -3.84 -3.08 19.32
N PRO A 310 -4.61 -3.28 20.42
CA PRO A 310 -4.20 -2.87 21.76
C PRO A 310 -2.86 -3.47 22.24
N TYR A 311 -2.48 -4.66 21.76
CA TYR A 311 -1.23 -5.34 22.15
C TYR A 311 -0.07 -5.02 21.22
N ALA A 312 -0.35 -4.68 19.96
CA ALA A 312 0.65 -4.23 18.99
C ALA A 312 1.09 -2.77 19.22
N ARG A 313 0.25 -1.93 19.85
CA ARG A 313 0.58 -0.54 20.21
C ARG A 313 1.77 -0.44 21.21
N PRO A 314 1.80 -1.12 22.37
CA PRO A 314 2.93 -1.11 23.32
C PRO A 314 4.28 -1.61 22.78
N VAL A 315 4.27 -2.53 21.81
CA VAL A 315 5.50 -3.07 21.20
C VAL A 315 5.97 -2.29 19.95
N THR A 316 5.24 -1.25 19.54
CA THR A 316 5.61 -0.42 18.40
C THR A 316 6.76 0.52 18.78
N LEU A 317 7.82 0.54 17.97
CA LEU A 317 9.04 1.31 18.18
C LEU A 317 9.42 2.11 16.93
N ASN A 318 10.07 3.25 17.11
CA ASN A 318 10.86 3.92 16.07
C ASN A 318 12.30 3.37 16.08
N PHE A 319 12.97 3.39 14.94
CA PHE A 319 14.34 2.89 14.80
C PHE A 319 15.24 3.89 14.07
N ASP A 320 16.39 4.20 14.67
CA ASP A 320 17.52 4.84 13.99
C ASP A 320 18.53 3.73 13.63
N VAL A 321 18.58 3.32 12.37
CA VAL A 321 19.47 2.24 11.90
C VAL A 321 20.76 2.84 11.35
N ILE A 322 21.85 2.67 12.09
CA ILE A 322 23.19 3.10 11.71
C ILE A 322 23.82 2.00 10.84
N ASN A 323 24.06 2.29 9.55
CA ASN A 323 24.53 1.29 8.60
C ASN A 323 25.90 1.65 7.99
N ASN A 324 26.87 0.76 8.21
CA ASN A 324 28.24 0.87 7.71
C ASN A 324 28.65 -0.33 6.84
N SER A 325 27.72 -1.25 6.54
CA SER A 325 28.03 -2.61 6.07
C SER A 325 28.18 -2.75 4.55
N ASN A 326 27.28 -2.12 3.79
CA ASN A 326 27.09 -2.39 2.35
C ASN A 326 27.00 -1.13 1.48
N GLY A 327 27.07 0.08 2.07
CA GLY A 327 26.99 1.36 1.36
C GLY A 327 25.61 2.00 1.32
N VAL A 328 24.58 1.34 1.88
CA VAL A 328 23.32 1.99 2.28
C VAL A 328 23.61 2.95 3.44
N PRO A 329 23.08 4.19 3.43
CA PRO A 329 23.30 5.16 4.51
C PRO A 329 22.52 4.81 5.79
N ASP A 330 22.79 5.54 6.86
CA ASP A 330 21.94 5.53 8.06
C ASP A 330 20.49 5.88 7.69
N PHE A 331 19.53 5.12 8.19
CA PHE A 331 18.12 5.20 7.79
C PHE A 331 17.17 5.05 8.99
N LYS A 332 15.89 5.38 8.79
CA LYS A 332 14.86 5.29 9.82
C LYS A 332 13.83 4.22 9.50
N ALA A 333 13.30 3.56 10.52
CA ALA A 333 12.21 2.61 10.38
C ALA A 333 11.24 2.66 11.56
N SER A 334 10.09 2.00 11.43
CA SER A 334 9.09 1.94 12.50
C SER A 334 8.20 0.70 12.45
N GLY A 335 7.66 0.33 13.60
CA GLY A 335 6.60 -0.68 13.74
C GLY A 335 6.84 -1.67 14.88
N PHE A 336 6.13 -2.80 14.83
CA PHE A 336 6.29 -3.93 15.76
C PHE A 336 6.91 -5.18 15.10
N TYR A 337 7.03 -5.22 13.77
CA TYR A 337 7.63 -6.34 13.03
C TYR A 337 9.16 -6.49 13.23
N TRP A 338 9.78 -5.62 14.04
CA TRP A 338 11.14 -5.83 14.55
C TRP A 338 11.26 -7.16 15.35
N ILE A 339 10.16 -7.66 15.92
CA ILE A 339 10.07 -8.99 16.56
C ILE A 339 10.43 -10.11 15.56
N ALA A 340 10.14 -9.88 14.27
CA ALA A 340 10.47 -10.74 13.14
C ALA A 340 11.81 -10.40 12.48
N ALA A 341 12.66 -9.59 13.14
CA ALA A 341 13.92 -9.05 12.63
C ALA A 341 13.76 -8.41 11.24
N SER A 342 12.81 -7.48 11.10
CA SER A 342 12.40 -6.93 9.81
C SER A 342 11.69 -5.56 9.91
N PHE A 343 11.66 -4.81 8.81
CA PHE A 343 10.95 -3.54 8.71
C PHE A 343 10.04 -3.44 7.48
N VAL A 344 8.79 -3.03 7.70
CA VAL A 344 7.78 -2.78 6.64
C VAL A 344 7.37 -1.30 6.55
N THR A 345 8.17 -0.41 7.14
CA THR A 345 8.00 1.05 7.11
C THR A 345 9.37 1.65 7.31
N ILE A 346 9.93 2.19 6.23
CA ILE A 346 11.34 2.59 6.13
C ILE A 346 11.43 3.93 5.40
N ASP A 347 12.29 4.82 5.89
CA ASP A 347 12.75 6.02 5.17
C ASP A 347 14.28 6.02 5.10
N ILE A 348 14.82 6.09 3.89
CA ILE A 348 16.25 6.15 3.58
C ILE A 348 16.54 7.58 3.09
N PRO A 349 17.09 8.47 3.94
CA PRO A 349 17.24 9.90 3.64
C PRO A 349 18.04 10.17 2.36
N GLY A 350 17.49 11.00 1.49
CA GLY A 350 18.06 11.32 0.18
C GLY A 350 17.80 10.28 -0.92
N HIS A 351 17.11 9.18 -0.60
CA HIS A 351 16.86 8.06 -1.52
C HIS A 351 15.37 7.69 -1.65
N LEU A 352 14.78 7.03 -0.64
CA LEU A 352 13.48 6.36 -0.77
C LEU A 352 12.78 6.10 0.56
N SER A 353 11.47 6.35 0.61
CA SER A 353 10.57 5.86 1.66
C SER A 353 9.70 4.72 1.13
N MET A 354 9.31 3.76 1.98
CA MET A 354 8.55 2.58 1.54
C MET A 354 7.69 1.94 2.63
N GLN A 355 6.60 1.31 2.20
CA GLN A 355 5.74 0.44 3.02
C GLN A 355 5.18 -0.73 2.22
N ALA A 356 4.94 -1.84 2.91
CA ALA A 356 4.13 -2.95 2.40
C ALA A 356 2.69 -2.85 2.92
N ASN A 357 1.71 -3.14 2.04
CA ASN A 357 0.32 -3.40 2.41
C ASN A 357 -0.01 -4.87 2.12
N TYR A 358 -0.78 -5.50 3.02
CA TYR A 358 -1.33 -6.85 2.82
C TYR A 358 -2.21 -6.90 1.55
N ARG A 359 -1.99 -7.89 0.68
CA ARG A 359 -2.81 -8.11 -0.52
C ARG A 359 -3.54 -9.44 -0.42
N TYR A 360 -4.86 -9.36 -0.32
CA TYR A 360 -5.73 -10.52 -0.34
C TYR A 360 -5.67 -11.25 -1.69
N TYR A 361 -5.78 -12.59 -1.66
CA TYR A 361 -5.99 -13.36 -2.88
C TYR A 361 -7.33 -12.97 -3.53
N PRO A 362 -7.33 -12.48 -4.78
CA PRO A 362 -8.58 -12.09 -5.43
C PRO A 362 -9.40 -13.33 -5.79
N THR A 363 -10.74 -13.20 -5.77
CA THR A 363 -11.70 -14.32 -5.86
C THR A 363 -11.69 -15.12 -7.17
N TYR A 364 -10.86 -14.73 -8.14
CA TYR A 364 -10.61 -15.42 -9.41
C TYR A 364 -9.28 -16.19 -9.45
N ARG A 365 -8.46 -16.12 -8.39
CA ARG A 365 -7.27 -16.95 -8.18
C ARG A 365 -7.56 -18.00 -7.09
N ASP A 366 -7.00 -19.19 -7.24
CA ASP A 366 -6.96 -20.16 -6.15
C ASP A 366 -6.03 -19.64 -5.04
N THR A 367 -6.47 -19.75 -3.78
CA THR A 367 -5.61 -19.51 -2.62
C THR A 367 -4.66 -20.71 -2.43
N PRO A 368 -3.36 -20.51 -2.19
CA PRO A 368 -2.45 -21.60 -1.87
C PRO A 368 -2.88 -22.32 -0.58
N THR A 369 -2.64 -23.62 -0.51
CA THR A 369 -2.76 -24.36 0.74
C THR A 369 -1.53 -24.10 1.62
N LYS A 370 -1.59 -24.55 2.88
CA LYS A 370 -0.42 -24.64 3.75
C LYS A 370 0.75 -25.40 3.09
N GLN A 371 0.48 -26.42 2.28
CA GLN A 371 1.54 -27.19 1.63
C GLN A 371 2.28 -26.33 0.58
N ASP A 372 1.54 -25.59 -0.24
CA ASP A 372 2.12 -24.72 -1.27
C ASP A 372 2.95 -23.58 -0.62
N ILE A 373 2.43 -22.94 0.43
CA ILE A 373 3.16 -21.92 1.20
C ILE A 373 4.46 -22.47 1.83
N PHE A 374 4.44 -23.70 2.34
CA PHE A 374 5.65 -24.32 2.90
C PHE A 374 6.65 -24.72 1.79
N GLU A 375 6.18 -25.18 0.63
CA GLU A 375 7.06 -25.41 -0.54
C GLU A 375 7.69 -24.10 -1.03
N TYR A 376 6.95 -23.00 -1.07
CA TYR A 376 7.47 -21.66 -1.39
C TYR A 376 8.58 -21.19 -0.43
N ILE A 377 8.43 -21.49 0.86
CA ILE A 377 9.43 -21.18 1.89
C ILE A 377 10.66 -22.12 1.76
N GLU A 378 10.46 -23.42 1.52
CA GLU A 378 11.56 -24.38 1.30
C GLU A 378 12.34 -24.09 -0.01
N GLU A 379 11.70 -23.50 -1.03
CA GLU A 379 12.31 -22.98 -2.27
C GLU A 379 13.20 -21.75 -2.04
N GLY A 380 12.94 -20.92 -1.02
CA GLY A 380 13.66 -19.66 -0.77
C GLY A 380 13.03 -18.43 -1.43
N ARG A 381 11.72 -18.44 -1.63
CA ARG A 381 10.97 -17.23 -2.00
C ARG A 381 11.03 -16.20 -0.87
N ALA A 382 10.88 -14.92 -1.19
CA ALA A 382 10.91 -13.85 -0.21
C ALA A 382 9.63 -13.85 0.61
N PRO A 383 9.68 -13.96 1.95
CA PRO A 383 8.52 -13.62 2.76
C PRO A 383 8.28 -12.11 2.71
N ALA A 384 7.04 -11.69 2.90
CA ALA A 384 6.63 -10.31 2.67
C ALA A 384 7.32 -9.30 3.61
N LEU A 385 7.68 -9.72 4.83
CA LEU A 385 8.44 -8.90 5.77
C LEU A 385 9.87 -8.65 5.24
N GLN A 386 10.64 -9.71 5.02
CA GLN A 386 12.05 -9.66 4.59
C GLN A 386 12.24 -9.14 3.13
N THR A 387 11.17 -8.85 2.40
CA THR A 387 11.25 -8.40 1.00
C THR A 387 11.98 -7.06 0.85
N TYR A 388 11.93 -6.18 1.85
CA TYR A 388 12.75 -4.95 1.88
C TYR A 388 14.14 -5.19 2.43
N ASP A 389 14.29 -6.02 3.46
CA ASP A 389 15.59 -6.31 4.06
C ASP A 389 16.54 -7.01 3.07
N ASP A 390 16.03 -7.94 2.24
CA ASP A 390 16.73 -8.55 1.10
C ASP A 390 17.14 -7.51 0.04
N MET A 391 16.23 -6.60 -0.32
CA MET A 391 16.49 -5.52 -1.27
C MET A 391 17.59 -4.56 -0.78
N ILE A 392 17.55 -4.18 0.49
CA ILE A 392 18.42 -3.16 1.09
C ILE A 392 19.76 -3.76 1.48
N PHE A 393 19.79 -4.88 2.21
CA PHE A 393 21.01 -5.40 2.84
C PHE A 393 21.81 -6.31 1.90
N GLU A 394 21.18 -7.34 1.32
CA GLU A 394 21.86 -8.28 0.41
C GLU A 394 22.09 -7.68 -0.99
N HIS A 395 21.14 -6.87 -1.48
CA HIS A 395 21.20 -6.30 -2.82
C HIS A 395 21.67 -4.83 -2.91
N GLY A 396 21.67 -4.06 -1.82
CA GLY A 396 22.12 -2.65 -1.82
C GLY A 396 21.23 -1.71 -2.63
N ILE A 397 19.97 -2.07 -2.86
CA ILE A 397 19.03 -1.34 -3.71
C ILE A 397 18.21 -0.36 -2.85
N ILE A 398 18.44 0.94 -3.07
CA ILE A 398 17.80 2.03 -2.31
C ILE A 398 17.18 3.13 -3.17
N ASP A 399 17.51 3.21 -4.46
CA ASP A 399 16.92 4.19 -5.40
C ASP A 399 15.64 3.63 -6.04
N ILE A 400 14.63 4.49 -6.26
CA ILE A 400 13.28 4.08 -6.71
C ILE A 400 13.24 3.27 -8.01
N GLU A 401 14.04 3.60 -9.01
CA GLU A 401 14.02 2.92 -10.31
C GLU A 401 14.56 1.47 -10.20
N PRO A 402 15.75 1.22 -9.61
CA PRO A 402 16.18 -0.11 -9.20
C PRO A 402 15.24 -0.83 -8.23
N ALA A 403 14.66 -0.13 -7.26
CA ALA A 403 13.74 -0.73 -6.27
C ALA A 403 12.47 -1.27 -6.95
N VAL A 404 11.80 -0.48 -7.80
CA VAL A 404 10.64 -0.95 -8.56
C VAL A 404 11.04 -2.08 -9.53
N GLU A 405 12.22 -2.04 -10.16
CA GLU A 405 12.68 -3.13 -11.03
C GLU A 405 12.87 -4.46 -10.26
N PHE A 406 13.51 -4.42 -9.09
CA PHE A 406 13.72 -5.57 -8.22
C PHE A 406 12.39 -6.10 -7.66
N LEU A 407 11.61 -5.23 -7.05
CA LEU A 407 10.34 -5.57 -6.41
C LEU A 407 9.24 -5.97 -7.40
N SER A 408 9.37 -5.69 -8.70
CA SER A 408 8.50 -6.24 -9.76
C SER A 408 8.84 -7.68 -10.17
N LYS A 409 10.00 -8.21 -9.73
CA LYS A 409 10.59 -9.46 -10.25
C LYS A 409 10.98 -10.48 -9.19
N ARG A 410 11.27 -10.06 -7.95
CA ARG A 410 11.68 -10.95 -6.86
C ARG A 410 10.57 -11.97 -6.55
N PRO A 411 10.80 -13.29 -6.67
CA PRO A 411 9.81 -14.28 -6.27
C PRO A 411 9.51 -14.17 -4.78
N MET A 412 8.22 -14.05 -4.45
CA MET A 412 7.68 -13.90 -3.11
C MET A 412 6.83 -15.11 -2.73
N SER A 413 6.63 -15.34 -1.43
CA SER A 413 5.83 -16.45 -0.90
C SER A 413 4.32 -16.16 -0.93
N ILE A 414 3.91 -14.88 -0.83
CA ILE A 414 2.51 -14.43 -0.92
C ILE A 414 2.41 -13.09 -1.67
N PRO A 415 1.22 -12.71 -2.20
CA PRO A 415 0.97 -11.42 -2.84
C PRO A 415 1.08 -10.23 -1.87
N ALA A 416 1.43 -9.05 -2.39
CA ALA A 416 1.51 -7.81 -1.62
C ALA A 416 1.20 -6.57 -2.48
N TYR A 417 1.04 -5.40 -1.86
CA TYR A 417 1.30 -4.12 -2.53
C TYR A 417 2.52 -3.45 -1.89
N LEU A 418 3.45 -2.99 -2.72
CA LEU A 418 4.70 -2.38 -2.28
C LEU A 418 4.70 -0.93 -2.74
N SER A 419 4.55 0.01 -1.80
CA SER A 419 4.30 1.43 -2.08
C SER A 419 5.48 2.29 -1.60
N MET A 420 6.02 3.14 -2.48
CA MET A 420 7.27 3.85 -2.23
C MET A 420 7.33 5.25 -2.87
N ALA A 421 8.02 6.18 -2.22
CA ALA A 421 8.37 7.50 -2.77
C ALA A 421 9.89 7.64 -2.89
N GLY A 422 10.36 8.41 -3.88
CA GLY A 422 11.77 8.67 -4.15
C GLY A 422 12.13 10.15 -4.03
N ALA A 423 13.38 10.42 -3.65
CA ALA A 423 13.83 11.75 -3.24
C ALA A 423 13.94 12.81 -4.37
N GLY A 424 13.45 14.01 -4.05
CA GLY A 424 13.85 15.29 -4.66
C GLY A 424 13.27 15.61 -6.04
N GLY A 425 12.16 16.36 -6.06
CA GLY A 425 11.74 17.23 -7.17
C GLY A 425 11.41 16.58 -8.51
N LYS A 426 11.06 15.28 -8.55
CA LYS A 426 10.90 14.50 -9.79
C LYS A 426 9.54 13.85 -9.99
N PHE A 427 8.61 14.00 -9.05
CA PHE A 427 7.35 13.22 -9.00
C PHE A 427 7.58 11.71 -8.83
N GLN A 428 8.72 11.31 -8.25
CA GLN A 428 9.08 9.90 -8.10
C GLN A 428 8.25 9.24 -6.96
N ALA A 429 7.21 8.51 -7.31
CA ALA A 429 6.52 7.58 -6.43
C ALA A 429 5.89 6.43 -7.24
N ALA A 430 5.78 5.26 -6.61
CA ALA A 430 5.24 4.07 -7.26
C ALA A 430 4.48 3.14 -6.30
N VAL A 431 3.54 2.38 -6.86
CA VAL A 431 2.85 1.25 -6.20
C VAL A 431 2.99 0.01 -7.09
N VAL A 432 3.58 -1.05 -6.54
CA VAL A 432 3.75 -2.35 -7.21
C VAL A 432 2.75 -3.35 -6.65
N SER A 433 1.71 -3.69 -7.42
CA SER A 433 0.82 -4.82 -7.12
C SER A 433 1.53 -6.13 -7.46
N ARG A 434 1.61 -7.06 -6.51
CA ARG A 434 2.36 -8.32 -6.64
C ARG A 434 1.50 -9.56 -6.49
N ASP A 435 1.73 -10.51 -7.39
CA ASP A 435 1.56 -11.94 -7.19
C ASP A 435 2.94 -12.56 -6.83
N GLU A 436 2.95 -13.84 -6.45
CA GLU A 436 4.08 -14.61 -5.96
C GLU A 436 5.25 -14.64 -6.97
N ASP A 437 4.95 -14.97 -8.24
CA ASP A 437 5.94 -15.08 -9.32
C ASP A 437 6.28 -13.74 -10.02
N GLY A 438 5.57 -12.64 -9.71
CA GLY A 438 5.82 -11.34 -10.34
C GLY A 438 4.67 -10.33 -10.20
N LEU A 439 4.60 -9.38 -11.13
CA LEU A 439 3.53 -8.37 -11.17
C LEU A 439 2.14 -9.01 -11.26
N ALA A 440 1.18 -8.42 -10.55
CA ALA A 440 -0.17 -8.97 -10.39
C ALA A 440 -0.97 -9.09 -11.71
N VAL A 441 -1.79 -10.13 -11.80
CA VAL A 441 -2.62 -10.45 -12.98
C VAL A 441 -4.13 -10.38 -12.65
N ASP A 442 -4.91 -9.78 -13.55
CA ASP A 442 -6.37 -9.68 -13.44
C ASP A 442 -7.14 -10.92 -13.95
N GLN A 443 -8.44 -10.94 -13.71
CA GLN A 443 -9.39 -11.96 -14.18
C GLN A 443 -9.47 -12.12 -15.72
N ASN A 444 -8.90 -11.20 -16.48
CA ASN A 444 -8.83 -11.23 -17.94
C ASN A 444 -7.45 -11.70 -18.45
N GLY A 445 -6.49 -11.94 -17.56
CA GLY A 445 -5.10 -12.28 -17.90
C GLY A 445 -4.21 -11.06 -18.19
N VAL A 446 -4.64 -9.85 -17.82
CA VAL A 446 -3.85 -8.62 -17.93
C VAL A 446 -2.90 -8.54 -16.74
N LYS A 447 -1.60 -8.59 -17.01
CA LYS A 447 -0.54 -8.28 -16.04
C LYS A 447 -0.46 -6.76 -15.87
N HIS A 448 -0.68 -6.26 -14.67
CA HIS A 448 -0.60 -4.83 -14.38
C HIS A 448 0.85 -4.39 -14.17
N GLU A 449 1.27 -3.35 -14.89
CA GLU A 449 2.55 -2.69 -14.63
C GLU A 449 2.46 -1.82 -13.36
N PRO A 450 3.58 -1.48 -12.70
CA PRO A 450 3.57 -0.59 -11.53
C PRO A 450 2.86 0.73 -11.83
N LEU A 451 2.01 1.19 -10.90
CA LEU A 451 1.49 2.55 -10.94
C LEU A 451 2.63 3.51 -10.62
N TYR A 452 2.82 4.52 -11.46
CA TYR A 452 3.76 5.62 -11.20
C TYR A 452 3.00 6.94 -11.08
N LEU A 453 3.37 7.71 -10.06
CA LEU A 453 3.03 9.12 -9.99
C LEU A 453 3.83 9.80 -11.13
N ASN A 454 3.13 10.33 -12.13
CA ASN A 454 3.76 10.76 -13.37
C ASN A 454 3.76 12.28 -13.52
N ASN A 455 4.88 12.81 -14.05
CA ASN A 455 5.02 14.22 -14.35
C ASN A 455 4.13 14.61 -15.56
N GLN A 456 3.21 15.55 -15.34
CA GLN A 456 2.03 15.83 -16.16
C GLN A 456 2.36 16.25 -17.60
N SER A 457 2.53 15.25 -18.48
CA SER A 457 2.93 15.44 -19.88
C SER A 457 2.44 14.37 -20.87
N GLY A 458 1.76 13.32 -20.38
CA GLY A 458 1.16 12.24 -21.18
C GLY A 458 -0.35 12.38 -21.31
N ASP A 459 -0.92 11.76 -22.35
CA ASP A 459 -2.33 11.93 -22.78
C ASP A 459 -3.34 11.10 -21.95
N TYR A 460 -3.30 11.28 -20.62
CA TYR A 460 -4.29 10.78 -19.67
C TYR A 460 -5.07 11.96 -19.07
N SER A 461 -6.16 12.34 -19.74
CA SER A 461 -7.33 12.87 -19.03
C SER A 461 -7.95 11.72 -18.21
N GLU A 462 -8.37 11.90 -16.96
CA GLU A 462 -8.90 13.14 -16.36
C GLU A 462 -8.21 13.49 -15.03
N ALA A 463 -8.04 14.81 -14.79
CA ALA A 463 -7.71 15.45 -13.52
C ALA A 463 -6.62 14.83 -12.59
N ASN A 464 -5.52 15.58 -12.45
CA ASN A 464 -4.74 15.66 -11.21
C ASN A 464 -3.84 14.46 -10.81
N ASN A 465 -2.95 14.03 -11.72
CA ASN A 465 -1.80 13.18 -11.38
C ASN A 465 -0.82 13.94 -10.45
N TRP A 466 -1.03 13.86 -9.14
CA TRP A 466 -0.11 14.34 -8.10
C TRP A 466 -0.22 13.58 -6.77
N TYR A 467 -1.01 12.50 -6.72
CA TYR A 467 -1.02 11.56 -5.61
C TYR A 467 -1.21 10.12 -6.12
N LEU A 468 -0.89 9.13 -5.29
CA LEU A 468 -1.36 7.75 -5.37
C LEU A 468 -1.90 7.34 -3.99
N VAL A 469 -2.96 6.54 -3.96
CA VAL A 469 -3.47 5.90 -2.73
C VAL A 469 -3.56 4.40 -2.96
N GLN A 470 -3.07 3.61 -2.00
CA GLN A 470 -3.20 2.16 -2.02
C GLN A 470 -3.63 1.64 -0.64
N THR A 471 -4.65 0.78 -0.62
CA THR A 471 -5.12 0.06 0.57
C THR A 471 -4.82 -1.43 0.38
N ASN A 472 -5.79 -2.33 0.58
CA ASN A 472 -5.62 -3.78 0.53
C ASN A 472 -6.29 -4.45 -0.68
N TYR A 473 -6.95 -3.66 -1.54
CA TYR A 473 -7.64 -4.10 -2.75
C TYR A 473 -7.03 -3.48 -4.02
N ASP A 474 -7.18 -4.19 -5.15
CA ASP A 474 -6.49 -3.86 -6.40
C ASP A 474 -6.98 -2.54 -7.02
N HIS A 475 -6.07 -1.82 -7.69
CA HIS A 475 -6.36 -0.48 -8.21
C HIS A 475 -7.28 -0.46 -9.44
N TRP A 476 -7.49 -1.60 -10.09
CA TRP A 476 -8.42 -1.76 -11.22
C TRP A 476 -9.83 -2.20 -10.79
N GLU A 477 -9.98 -2.67 -9.55
CA GLU A 477 -11.28 -3.02 -8.95
C GLU A 477 -11.87 -1.86 -8.15
N ALA A 478 -13.19 -1.88 -7.93
CA ALA A 478 -13.88 -0.91 -7.10
C ALA A 478 -13.59 -1.13 -5.61
N ASP A 479 -13.68 -0.07 -4.81
CA ASP A 479 -13.61 -0.15 -3.35
C ASP A 479 -14.70 -1.11 -2.81
N PRO A 480 -14.36 -2.03 -1.88
CA PRO A 480 -15.36 -2.80 -1.15
C PRO A 480 -16.33 -1.86 -0.43
N ILE A 481 -17.63 -2.12 -0.53
CA ILE A 481 -18.68 -1.25 0.06
C ILE A 481 -18.50 -1.07 1.58
N ALA A 482 -17.89 -2.05 2.25
CA ALA A 482 -17.62 -2.04 3.68
C ALA A 482 -16.17 -1.60 4.06
N ASP A 483 -15.29 -1.37 3.08
CA ASP A 483 -13.96 -0.77 3.27
C ASP A 483 -13.72 0.31 2.19
N PRO A 484 -14.22 1.54 2.39
CA PRO A 484 -14.06 2.64 1.46
C PRO A 484 -12.76 3.46 1.67
N ARG A 485 -11.78 2.97 2.44
CA ARG A 485 -10.63 3.78 2.90
C ARG A 485 -9.85 4.45 1.78
N ARG A 486 -9.71 3.81 0.61
CA ARG A 486 -9.09 4.43 -0.59
C ARG A 486 -9.87 5.65 -1.07
N THR A 487 -11.18 5.51 -1.26
CA THR A 487 -12.07 6.62 -1.64
C THR A 487 -12.04 7.77 -0.61
N VAL A 488 -12.04 7.48 0.69
CA VAL A 488 -11.99 8.51 1.74
C VAL A 488 -10.66 9.27 1.70
N ALA A 489 -9.53 8.56 1.67
CA ALA A 489 -8.20 9.15 1.59
C ALA A 489 -8.01 9.98 0.31
N GLU A 490 -8.42 9.43 -0.84
CA GLU A 490 -8.39 10.18 -2.11
C GLU A 490 -9.25 11.45 -2.06
N ASN A 491 -10.42 11.42 -1.45
CA ASN A 491 -11.30 12.59 -1.39
C ASN A 491 -10.72 13.67 -0.48
N CYS A 492 -10.15 13.31 0.67
CA CYS A 492 -9.41 14.25 1.52
C CYS A 492 -8.28 14.96 0.74
N VAL A 493 -7.45 14.19 0.03
CA VAL A 493 -6.36 14.76 -0.78
C VAL A 493 -6.91 15.65 -1.91
N LYS A 494 -8.00 15.26 -2.59
CA LYS A 494 -8.67 16.10 -3.60
C LYS A 494 -9.25 17.40 -3.03
N GLU A 495 -9.75 17.39 -1.79
CA GLU A 495 -10.37 18.54 -1.14
C GLU A 495 -9.35 19.58 -0.65
N HIS A 496 -8.20 19.14 -0.11
CA HIS A 496 -7.05 20.02 0.13
C HIS A 496 -6.48 20.57 -1.19
N GLY A 497 -6.41 19.72 -2.21
CA GLY A 497 -5.86 20.08 -3.51
C GLY A 497 -4.32 20.16 -3.52
N LYS A 498 -3.75 20.39 -4.70
CA LYS A 498 -2.30 20.31 -4.88
C LYS A 498 -1.57 21.46 -4.16
N THR A 499 -0.69 21.08 -3.25
CA THR A 499 0.16 21.96 -2.44
C THR A 499 1.31 22.57 -3.26
N ASN A 500 1.84 23.71 -2.79
CA ASN A 500 2.94 24.39 -3.46
C ASN A 500 4.32 23.88 -3.02
N ASP A 501 4.44 23.49 -1.75
CA ASP A 501 5.69 23.15 -1.08
C ASP A 501 5.54 21.89 -0.20
N LEU A 502 6.67 21.20 0.03
CA LEU A 502 6.77 19.97 0.83
C LEU A 502 6.10 20.08 2.21
N LYS A 503 6.25 21.21 2.92
CA LYS A 503 5.71 21.34 4.27
C LYS A 503 4.17 21.36 4.24
N SER A 504 3.59 22.10 3.30
CA SER A 504 2.15 22.07 3.07
C SER A 504 1.66 20.67 2.69
N THR A 505 2.46 19.90 1.94
CA THR A 505 2.17 18.50 1.61
C THR A 505 2.21 17.59 2.84
N TRP A 506 3.18 17.79 3.73
CA TRP A 506 3.28 17.07 4.99
C TRP A 506 2.06 17.32 5.88
N ASP A 507 1.64 18.57 6.00
CA ASP A 507 0.43 18.96 6.76
C ASP A 507 -0.83 18.27 6.17
N VAL A 508 -0.98 18.19 4.83
CA VAL A 508 -2.07 17.48 4.14
C VAL A 508 -2.01 15.95 4.31
N VAL A 509 -0.82 15.35 4.18
CA VAL A 509 -0.65 13.90 4.31
C VAL A 509 -0.88 13.43 5.75
N MET A 510 -0.50 14.24 6.75
CA MET A 510 -0.83 14.00 8.15
C MET A 510 -2.35 14.04 8.37
N ASP A 511 -3.03 15.11 7.95
CA ASP A 511 -4.48 15.27 8.11
C ASP A 511 -5.26 14.11 7.45
N CYS A 512 -4.95 13.78 6.19
CA CYS A 512 -5.62 12.70 5.48
C CYS A 512 -5.25 11.28 5.97
N SER A 513 -4.13 11.09 6.68
CA SER A 513 -3.83 9.81 7.35
C SER A 513 -4.54 9.69 8.70
N PHE A 514 -4.81 10.81 9.37
CA PHE A 514 -5.44 10.84 10.70
C PHE A 514 -6.98 10.78 10.61
N LEU A 515 -7.57 11.27 9.52
CA LEU A 515 -8.99 11.30 9.21
C LEU A 515 -9.72 9.97 9.52
N ASN A 516 -10.88 10.03 10.20
CA ASN A 516 -11.73 8.86 10.44
C ASN A 516 -12.25 8.29 9.11
N GLY A 517 -12.21 6.97 8.96
CA GLY A 517 -12.45 6.29 7.67
C GLY A 517 -11.22 6.25 6.76
N VAL A 518 -10.05 6.68 7.25
CA VAL A 518 -8.71 6.32 6.74
C VAL A 518 -7.88 5.74 7.88
N SER A 519 -7.98 6.36 9.05
CA SER A 519 -7.73 5.73 10.35
C SER A 519 -9.02 5.09 10.87
N THR A 520 -8.91 3.97 11.58
CA THR A 520 -10.01 3.28 12.27
C THR A 520 -9.52 2.74 13.62
N ASN A 521 -10.38 2.10 14.42
CA ASN A 521 -9.97 1.32 15.60
C ASN A 521 -8.98 0.17 15.27
N HIS A 522 -8.78 -0.16 13.99
CA HIS A 522 -7.73 -1.08 13.56
C HIS A 522 -6.33 -0.44 13.60
N THR A 523 -6.21 0.89 13.53
CA THR A 523 -4.93 1.58 13.35
C THR A 523 -4.05 1.50 14.60
N ILE A 524 -2.92 0.80 14.49
CA ILE A 524 -1.89 0.71 15.52
C ILE A 524 -1.06 1.98 15.52
N TYR A 525 -0.54 2.38 14.36
CA TYR A 525 0.29 3.56 14.19
C TYR A 525 0.10 4.22 12.82
N THR A 526 0.36 5.52 12.78
CA THR A 526 0.49 6.33 11.56
C THR A 526 1.93 6.81 11.44
N SER A 527 2.55 6.66 10.26
CA SER A 527 3.89 7.22 9.98
C SER A 527 3.85 8.15 8.78
N ILE A 528 4.49 9.32 8.91
CA ILE A 528 4.67 10.31 7.83
C ILE A 528 6.16 10.42 7.52
N MET A 529 6.52 10.44 6.24
CA MET A 529 7.88 10.25 5.74
C MET A 529 8.16 11.17 4.53
N ASP A 530 9.29 11.88 4.51
CA ASP A 530 9.85 12.54 3.33
C ASP A 530 11.29 12.04 3.06
N PRO A 531 11.51 11.27 1.99
CA PRO A 531 12.84 10.82 1.63
C PRO A 531 13.72 11.92 1.03
N THR A 532 13.19 13.13 0.79
CA THR A 532 13.98 14.26 0.25
C THR A 532 14.95 14.83 1.31
N TYR A 533 14.49 14.97 2.55
CA TYR A 533 15.30 15.48 3.67
C TYR A 533 15.51 14.46 4.80
N GLY A 534 14.78 13.33 4.79
CA GLY A 534 14.83 12.32 5.86
C GLY A 534 13.96 12.67 7.06
N ASP A 535 12.92 13.51 6.86
CA ASP A 535 11.94 13.81 7.89
C ASP A 535 10.99 12.62 8.05
N PHE A 536 10.84 12.14 9.28
CA PHE A 536 10.14 10.91 9.61
C PHE A 536 9.47 11.09 10.97
N SER A 537 8.21 10.68 11.11
CA SER A 537 7.51 10.70 12.39
C SER A 537 6.42 9.63 12.43
N THR A 538 6.49 8.77 13.45
CA THR A 538 5.43 7.81 13.78
C THR A 538 4.65 8.27 15.00
N TYR A 539 3.34 8.00 15.01
CA TYR A 539 2.40 8.30 16.08
C TYR A 539 1.59 7.03 16.39
N ILE A 540 1.56 6.59 17.66
CA ILE A 540 0.74 5.46 18.11
C ILE A 540 -0.71 5.94 18.24
N ARG A 541 -1.64 5.29 17.53
CA ARG A 541 -3.00 5.81 17.30
C ARG A 541 -4.03 5.29 18.29
N TYR A 542 -3.81 5.55 19.59
CA TYR A 542 -4.82 5.29 20.63
C TYR A 542 -6.11 6.12 20.40
N ASP A 543 -5.97 7.32 19.83
CA ASP A 543 -7.06 8.24 19.49
C ASP A 543 -8.03 7.70 18.43
N ALA A 544 -7.61 6.71 17.63
CA ALA A 544 -8.45 6.13 16.59
C ALA A 544 -9.55 5.22 17.15
N ASP A 545 -9.36 4.64 18.34
CA ASP A 545 -10.41 3.90 19.06
C ASP A 545 -11.50 4.86 19.55
N ASP A 546 -11.09 5.98 20.18
CA ASP A 546 -12.00 7.02 20.67
C ASP A 546 -12.81 7.63 19.52
N ALA A 547 -12.16 7.96 18.40
CA ALA A 547 -12.85 8.46 17.21
C ALA A 547 -13.87 7.44 16.65
N TRP A 548 -13.47 6.17 16.53
CA TRP A 548 -14.34 5.11 16.04
C TRP A 548 -15.56 4.87 16.92
N ASN A 549 -15.37 4.81 18.25
CA ASN A 549 -16.43 4.53 19.22
C ASN A 549 -17.45 5.67 19.33
N ASN A 550 -17.02 6.92 19.15
CA ASN A 550 -17.94 8.07 19.12
C ASN A 550 -18.84 8.07 17.88
N ASP A 551 -18.32 7.67 16.71
CA ASP A 551 -19.10 7.59 15.45
C ASP A 551 -19.91 6.27 15.31
N HIS A 552 -19.58 5.21 16.06
CA HIS A 552 -20.27 3.91 16.06
C HIS A 552 -20.88 3.50 17.43
N PRO A 553 -21.71 4.35 18.08
CA PRO A 553 -22.12 4.19 19.48
C PRO A 553 -23.09 3.02 19.79
N GLU A 554 -23.47 2.20 18.79
CA GLU A 554 -24.30 1.00 19.00
C GLU A 554 -23.49 -0.28 19.27
N LEU A 555 -22.16 -0.27 19.07
CA LEU A 555 -21.27 -1.42 19.38
C LEU A 555 -20.77 -1.41 20.85
N ASP A 556 -20.55 -0.22 21.40
CA ASP A 556 -19.86 0.15 22.67
C ASP A 556 -20.28 -0.60 23.97
N LYS A 557 -21.37 -1.39 23.98
CA LYS A 557 -21.98 -1.88 25.24
C LYS A 557 -22.20 -3.39 25.36
N ALA A 558 -21.82 -4.18 24.37
CA ALA A 558 -21.89 -5.64 24.44
C ALA A 558 -20.50 -6.30 24.60
N GLU A 559 -19.50 -5.84 23.83
CA GLU A 559 -18.27 -6.60 23.62
C GLU A 559 -17.12 -6.18 24.53
N MET A 560 -16.96 -4.89 24.85
CA MET A 560 -16.00 -4.43 25.87
C MET A 560 -16.27 -5.04 27.27
N ALA A 561 -17.50 -5.45 27.54
CA ALA A 561 -17.89 -6.14 28.79
C ALA A 561 -17.60 -7.66 28.78
N LEU A 562 -17.00 -8.18 27.71
CA LEU A 562 -16.61 -9.58 27.52
C LEU A 562 -15.10 -9.78 27.30
N MET A 563 -14.32 -8.70 27.21
CA MET A 563 -12.86 -8.71 27.01
C MET A 563 -12.05 -8.31 28.26
N ILE A 564 -12.70 -8.28 29.44
CA ILE A 564 -12.11 -7.99 30.77
C ILE A 564 -12.62 -9.03 31.79
#